data_AF-A0A536G2F1-F1
#
_entry.id   AF-A0A536G2F1-F1
#
_cell.length_a   1.000
_cell.length_b   1.000
_cell.length_c   1.000
_cell.angle_alpha   90.00
_cell.angle_beta   90.00
_cell.angle_gamma   90.00
#
_symmetry.space_group_name_H-M   'P 1'
#
loop_
_entity.id
_entity.type
_entity.pdbx_description
1 polymer ?
#
loop_
_entity_poly.entity_id
_entity_poly.type
_entity_poly.pdbx_seq_one_letter_code
_entity_poly.pdbx_strand_id
1 'polypeptide(L)'
;MTRLVGIYDAAFRGEPGLELPLFSYGFVSDDTDPWEEMRYGFTYLRQTYDRWAGRGVRDVHRENHRLILGNREEVARQVLDYHRIFGDRLHFVLRLNYPGQDPARSDRAIEAWGEVAAAVRGELAKPVA
;
A
#
# COMPACT_ATOMS: atom_id res chain seq x y z
N MET A 1 12.85 24.94 11.69
CA MET A 1 12.33 23.95 10.73
C MET A 1 11.93 22.70 11.51
N THR A 2 10.91 22.80 12.38
CA THR A 2 10.79 21.86 13.52
C THR A 2 9.32 21.51 13.85
N ARG A 3 8.41 21.68 12.88
CA ARG A 3 6.96 21.44 13.08
C ARG A 3 6.43 20.23 12.31
N LEU A 4 7.17 19.71 11.34
CA LEU A 4 6.77 18.54 10.55
C LEU A 4 7.15 17.19 11.20
N VAL A 5 8.12 17.19 12.12
CA VAL A 5 8.58 15.96 12.80
C VAL A 5 7.60 15.53 13.91
N GLY A 6 6.89 16.48 14.54
CA GLY A 6 5.95 16.19 15.63
C GLY A 6 4.67 15.44 15.23
N ILE A 7 4.33 15.39 13.94
CA ILE A 7 3.19 14.60 13.45
C ILE A 7 3.59 13.13 13.26
N TYR A 8 4.85 12.87 12.91
CA TYR A 8 5.39 11.51 12.85
C TYR A 8 5.78 10.97 14.24
N ASP A 9 6.22 11.84 15.16
CA ASP A 9 6.57 11.48 16.55
C ASP A 9 5.37 11.46 17.53
N ALA A 10 4.15 11.75 17.08
CA ALA A 10 2.94 11.57 17.90
C ALA A 10 2.69 10.08 18.29
N ALA A 11 3.57 9.16 17.87
CA ALA A 11 3.61 7.78 18.29
C ALA A 11 3.98 7.56 19.77
N PHE A 12 4.30 8.59 20.57
CA PHE A 12 4.65 8.38 21.98
C PHE A 12 4.06 9.40 22.95
N ARG A 13 2.75 9.36 23.15
CA ARG A 13 2.07 9.93 24.33
C ARG A 13 0.95 9.04 24.84
N GLY A 14 1.24 7.82 25.27
CA GLY A 14 0.47 7.05 26.27
C GLY A 14 -1.06 6.87 26.11
N GLU A 15 -1.67 7.31 25.02
CA GLU A 15 -3.11 7.26 24.78
C GLU A 15 -3.45 5.90 24.18
N PRO A 16 -4.39 5.13 24.78
CA PRO A 16 -4.93 3.94 24.14
C PRO A 16 -5.56 4.31 22.79
N GLY A 17 -5.25 3.57 21.72
CA GLY A 17 -6.07 3.57 20.51
C GLY A 17 -5.65 4.44 19.33
N LEU A 18 -4.39 4.91 19.25
CA LEU A 18 -3.90 5.53 18.01
C LEU A 18 -3.66 4.48 16.92
N GLU A 19 -4.48 4.53 15.87
CA GLU A 19 -4.29 3.80 14.61
C GLU A 19 -2.89 4.06 14.04
N LEU A 20 -2.29 3.03 13.47
CA LEU A 20 -1.02 3.05 12.76
C LEU A 20 -1.31 2.99 11.25
N PRO A 21 -1.40 4.14 10.56
CA PRO A 21 -1.58 4.16 9.12
C PRO A 21 -0.31 3.70 8.40
N LEU A 22 -0.40 2.62 7.64
CA LEU A 22 0.67 2.11 6.80
C LEU A 22 0.32 2.35 5.33
N PHE A 23 1.02 3.31 4.71
CA PHE A 23 0.90 3.59 3.28
C PHE A 23 1.78 2.65 2.48
N SER A 24 1.16 1.79 1.69
CA SER A 24 1.83 0.84 0.81
C SER A 24 1.53 1.15 -0.66
N TYR A 25 2.53 0.93 -1.51
CA TYR A 25 2.33 0.92 -2.96
C TYR A 25 1.96 -0.49 -3.39
N GLY A 26 1.06 -0.59 -4.36
CA GLY A 26 0.70 -1.87 -4.94
C GLY A 26 -0.38 -1.75 -6.00
N PHE A 27 -0.94 -2.91 -6.34
CA PHE A 27 -2.02 -3.05 -7.29
C PHE A 27 -2.70 -4.41 -7.09
N VAL A 28 -4.02 -4.46 -7.28
CA VAL A 28 -4.82 -5.70 -7.19
C VAL A 28 -5.38 -5.98 -8.58
N SER A 29 -5.10 -7.16 -9.13
CA SER A 29 -5.67 -7.61 -10.41
C SER A 29 -5.77 -9.12 -10.43
N ASP A 30 -6.93 -9.64 -10.80
CA ASP A 30 -7.14 -11.07 -11.01
C ASP A 30 -6.90 -11.50 -12.47
N ASP A 31 -6.93 -10.53 -13.39
CA ASP A 31 -6.93 -10.78 -14.84
C ASP A 31 -5.55 -10.62 -15.48
N THR A 32 -4.68 -9.82 -14.87
CA THR A 32 -3.40 -9.37 -15.45
C THR A 32 -2.31 -9.32 -14.40
N ASP A 33 -1.04 -9.28 -14.82
CA ASP A 33 0.07 -9.04 -13.89
C ASP A 33 -0.09 -7.65 -13.24
N PRO A 34 -0.32 -7.57 -11.91
CA PRO A 34 -0.53 -6.29 -11.23
C PRO A 34 0.67 -5.34 -11.36
N TRP A 35 1.88 -5.86 -11.57
CA TRP A 35 3.05 -5.03 -11.80
C TRP A 35 2.93 -4.26 -13.11
N GLU A 36 2.60 -4.92 -14.21
CA GLU A 36 2.49 -4.27 -15.53
C GLU A 36 1.37 -3.25 -15.59
N GLU A 37 0.33 -3.41 -14.77
CA GLU A 37 -0.75 -2.42 -14.65
C GLU A 37 -0.26 -1.06 -14.11
N MET A 38 0.67 -1.08 -13.15
CA MET A 38 1.15 0.13 -12.47
C MET A 38 2.55 0.58 -12.87
N ARG A 39 3.36 -0.28 -13.50
CA ARG A 39 4.82 -0.12 -13.67
C ARG A 39 5.22 1.23 -14.23
N TYR A 40 4.54 1.69 -15.28
CA TYR A 40 4.88 2.97 -15.93
C TYR A 40 4.66 4.15 -14.98
N GLY A 41 3.47 4.27 -14.39
CA GLY A 41 3.15 5.36 -13.48
C GLY A 41 3.98 5.31 -12.20
N PHE A 42 4.24 4.11 -11.67
CA PHE A 42 5.12 3.92 -10.52
C PHE A 42 6.56 4.32 -10.83
N THR A 43 7.07 3.95 -12.01
CA THR A 43 8.41 4.35 -12.46
C THR A 43 8.51 5.88 -12.55
N TYR A 44 7.54 6.52 -13.19
CA TYR A 44 7.49 7.98 -13.28
C TYR A 44 7.49 8.64 -11.90
N LEU A 45 6.67 8.14 -10.97
CA LEU A 45 6.60 8.61 -9.58
C LEU A 45 7.96 8.51 -8.89
N ARG A 46 8.61 7.34 -8.95
CA ARG A 46 9.90 7.09 -8.28
C ARG A 46 11.02 7.95 -8.85
N GLN A 47 11.12 8.06 -10.17
CA GLN A 47 12.11 8.90 -10.82
C GLN A 47 11.88 10.39 -10.55
N THR A 48 10.62 10.82 -10.42
CA THR A 48 10.29 12.19 -10.02
C THR A 48 10.81 12.49 -8.61
N TYR A 49 10.70 11.55 -7.66
CA TYR A 49 11.30 11.71 -6.34
C TYR A 49 12.82 11.74 -6.34
N ASP A 50 13.48 11.00 -7.24
CA ASP A 50 14.93 11.12 -7.40
C ASP A 50 15.34 12.50 -7.92
N ARG A 51 14.63 13.03 -8.93
CA ARG A 51 14.83 14.39 -9.45
C ARG A 51 14.64 15.45 -8.37
N TRP A 52 13.54 15.39 -7.62
CA TRP A 52 13.25 16.34 -6.54
C TRP A 52 14.27 16.30 -5.42
N ALA A 53 14.87 15.15 -5.16
CA ALA A 53 15.91 14.99 -4.15
C ALA A 53 17.34 15.28 -4.68
N GLY A 54 17.49 15.69 -5.94
CA GLY A 54 18.80 15.93 -6.56
C GLY A 54 19.66 14.67 -6.71
N ARG A 55 19.05 13.47 -6.68
CA ARG A 55 19.77 12.21 -6.89
C ARG A 55 19.83 11.88 -8.38
N GLY A 56 20.82 11.06 -8.76
CA GLY A 56 20.81 10.40 -10.06
C GLY A 56 19.51 9.60 -10.23
N VAL A 57 18.87 9.73 -11.40
CA VAL A 57 17.65 8.98 -11.73
C VAL A 57 18.03 7.51 -11.87
N ARG A 58 17.39 6.66 -11.06
CA ARG A 58 17.64 5.21 -11.07
C ARG A 58 16.58 4.46 -11.86
N ASP A 59 16.98 3.31 -12.36
CA ASP A 59 16.05 2.33 -12.91
C ASP A 59 15.17 1.75 -11.81
N VAL A 60 13.92 1.50 -12.15
CA VAL A 60 12.88 1.05 -11.22
C VAL A 60 12.57 -0.40 -11.57
N HIS A 61 12.95 -1.30 -10.66
CA HIS A 61 12.70 -2.73 -10.75
C HIS A 61 11.78 -3.15 -9.62
N ARG A 62 10.82 -4.04 -9.91
CA ARG A 62 9.81 -4.53 -8.96
C ARG A 62 10.45 -4.98 -7.63
N GLU A 63 11.48 -5.80 -7.73
CA GLU A 63 12.21 -6.47 -6.64
C GLU A 63 12.93 -5.51 -5.69
N ASN A 64 13.19 -4.27 -6.12
CA ASN A 64 13.81 -3.24 -5.29
C ASN A 64 12.81 -2.53 -4.38
N HIS A 65 11.53 -2.92 -4.42
CA HIS A 65 10.44 -2.26 -3.73
C HIS A 65 9.57 -3.24 -2.95
N ARG A 66 9.19 -2.86 -1.74
CA ARG A 66 8.16 -3.56 -0.97
C ARG A 66 6.80 -3.13 -1.50
N LEU A 67 6.32 -3.86 -2.51
CA LEU A 67 5.03 -3.64 -3.14
C LEU A 67 4.04 -4.71 -2.70
N ILE A 68 2.77 -4.33 -2.63
CA ILE A 68 1.65 -5.25 -2.41
C ILE A 68 1.03 -5.57 -3.77
N LEU A 69 1.37 -6.73 -4.31
CA LEU A 69 0.96 -7.10 -5.66
C LEU A 69 0.35 -8.49 -5.62
N GLY A 70 -0.75 -8.68 -6.33
CA GLY A 70 -1.33 -9.99 -6.56
C GLY A 70 -2.79 -9.90 -6.99
N ASN A 71 -3.40 -11.07 -7.10
CA ASN A 71 -4.85 -11.21 -7.13
C ASN A 71 -5.45 -10.90 -5.75
N ARG A 72 -6.78 -10.88 -5.65
CA ARG A 72 -7.50 -10.57 -4.41
C ARG A 72 -7.05 -11.44 -3.22
N GLU A 73 -6.91 -12.75 -3.42
CA GLU A 73 -6.53 -13.69 -2.36
C GLU A 73 -5.09 -13.49 -1.89
N GLU A 74 -4.17 -13.29 -2.83
CA GLU A 74 -2.75 -13.01 -2.55
C GLU A 74 -2.57 -11.71 -1.78
N VAL A 75 -3.29 -10.67 -2.17
CA VAL A 75 -3.23 -9.37 -1.49
C VAL A 75 -3.86 -9.45 -0.10
N ALA A 76 -4.99 -10.15 0.06
CA ALA A 76 -5.60 -10.37 1.37
C ALA A 76 -4.61 -11.06 2.34
N ARG A 77 -3.91 -12.10 1.87
CA ARG A 77 -2.87 -12.77 2.67
C ARG A 77 -1.74 -11.82 3.04
N GLN A 78 -1.22 -11.04 2.09
CA GLN A 78 -0.18 -10.05 2.39
C GLN A 78 -0.62 -9.04 3.46
N VAL A 79 -1.85 -8.54 3.40
CA VAL A 79 -2.39 -7.61 4.41
C VAL A 79 -2.52 -8.28 5.78
N LEU A 80 -2.97 -9.54 5.82
CA LEU A 80 -3.03 -10.32 7.06
C LEU A 80 -1.64 -10.56 7.64
N ASP A 81 -0.59 -10.70 6.82
CA ASP A 81 0.80 -10.78 7.28
C ASP A 81 1.23 -9.50 8.00
N TYR A 82 0.84 -8.33 7.47
CA TYR A 82 1.07 -7.05 8.14
C TYR A 82 0.26 -6.94 9.43
N HIS A 83 -1.01 -7.36 9.44
CA HIS A 83 -1.81 -7.36 10.67
C HIS A 83 -1.19 -8.26 11.75
N ARG A 84 -0.67 -9.44 11.39
CA ARG A 84 0.06 -10.31 12.33
C ARG A 84 1.30 -9.64 12.97
N ILE A 85 1.93 -8.70 12.27
CA ILE A 85 3.11 -7.97 12.77
C ILE A 85 2.71 -6.77 13.63
N PHE A 86 1.71 -6.00 13.18
CA PHE A 86 1.36 -4.69 13.76
C PHE A 86 0.14 -4.73 14.69
N GLY A 87 -0.59 -5.86 14.71
CA GLY A 87 -1.80 -6.08 15.48
C GLY A 87 -2.95 -5.16 15.08
N ASP A 88 -3.92 -5.04 15.97
CA ASP A 88 -5.20 -4.34 15.75
C ASP A 88 -5.07 -2.82 15.56
N ARG A 89 -3.87 -2.27 15.74
CA ARG A 89 -3.61 -0.85 15.47
C ARG A 89 -3.46 -0.57 13.98
N LEU A 90 -3.24 -1.58 13.15
CA LEU A 90 -2.93 -1.38 11.73
C LEU A 90 -4.11 -0.80 10.95
N HIS A 91 -3.91 0.38 10.37
CA HIS A 91 -4.75 0.92 9.30
C HIS A 91 -3.97 0.78 7.99
N PHE A 92 -4.30 -0.22 7.19
CA PHE A 92 -3.59 -0.48 5.94
C PHE A 92 -4.14 0.38 4.80
N VAL A 93 -3.29 1.24 4.21
CA VAL A 93 -3.66 2.11 3.10
C VAL A 93 -2.90 1.69 1.85
N LEU A 94 -3.61 1.13 0.87
CA LEU A 94 -3.04 0.72 -0.40
C LEU A 94 -3.25 1.81 -1.46
N ARG A 95 -2.16 2.29 -2.04
CA ARG A 95 -2.23 3.22 -3.18
C ARG A 95 -2.35 2.44 -4.49
N LEU A 96 -3.40 2.74 -5.25
CA LEU A 96 -3.77 2.03 -6.49
C LEU A 96 -3.75 2.94 -7.72
N ASN A 97 -3.52 4.24 -7.53
CA ASN A 97 -3.49 5.24 -8.58
C ASN A 97 -2.09 5.81 -8.77
N TYR A 98 -1.62 5.80 -10.02
CA TYR A 98 -0.29 6.25 -10.40
C TYR A 98 -0.36 7.29 -11.54
N PRO A 99 0.63 8.21 -11.63
CA PRO A 99 0.64 9.22 -12.67
C PRO A 99 0.58 8.63 -14.09
N GLY A 100 -0.31 9.16 -14.92
CA GLY A 100 -0.47 8.72 -16.31
C GLY A 100 -1.10 7.33 -16.48
N GLN A 101 -1.60 6.72 -15.40
CA GLN A 101 -2.37 5.48 -15.47
C GLN A 101 -3.77 5.77 -16.03
N ASP A 102 -4.28 4.85 -16.86
CA ASP A 102 -5.67 4.86 -17.30
C ASP A 102 -6.60 4.78 -16.06
N PRO A 103 -7.51 5.76 -15.86
CA PRO A 103 -8.45 5.75 -14.75
C PRO A 103 -9.23 4.45 -14.63
N ALA A 104 -9.62 3.82 -15.75
CA ALA A 104 -10.38 2.57 -15.72
C ALA A 104 -9.61 1.42 -15.07
N ARG A 105 -8.27 1.42 -15.12
CA ARG A 105 -7.44 0.45 -14.40
C ARG A 105 -7.49 0.70 -12.89
N SER A 106 -7.43 1.97 -12.50
CA SER A 106 -7.52 2.38 -11.09
C SER A 106 -8.86 2.00 -10.49
N ASP A 107 -9.95 2.23 -11.23
CA ASP A 107 -11.32 1.94 -10.78
C ASP A 107 -11.49 0.44 -10.50
N ARG A 108 -11.08 -0.43 -11.44
CA ARG A 108 -11.12 -1.89 -11.23
C ARG A 108 -10.29 -2.33 -10.03
N ALA A 109 -9.09 -1.76 -9.85
CA ALA A 109 -8.25 -2.10 -8.71
C ALA A 109 -8.85 -1.62 -7.38
N ILE A 110 -9.52 -0.46 -7.37
CA ILE A 110 -10.23 0.07 -6.18
C ILE A 110 -11.39 -0.85 -5.81
N GLU A 111 -12.18 -1.31 -6.77
CA GLU A 111 -13.25 -2.29 -6.55
C GLU A 111 -12.69 -3.60 -5.96
N ALA A 112 -11.65 -4.15 -6.60
CA ALA A 112 -10.98 -5.36 -6.11
C ALA A 112 -10.40 -5.16 -4.68
N TRP A 113 -9.83 -4.00 -4.39
CA TRP A 113 -9.35 -3.67 -3.04
C TRP A 113 -10.47 -3.57 -2.01
N GLY A 114 -11.66 -3.11 -2.40
CA GLY A 114 -12.86 -3.14 -1.55
C GLY A 114 -13.24 -4.57 -1.14
N GLU A 115 -13.21 -5.50 -2.09
CA GLU A 115 -13.44 -6.93 -1.83
C GLU A 115 -12.35 -7.53 -0.93
N VAL A 116 -11.08 -7.23 -1.18
CA VAL A 116 -9.96 -7.63 -0.33
C VAL A 116 -10.17 -7.14 1.11
N ALA A 117 -10.53 -5.87 1.28
CA ALA A 117 -10.76 -5.30 2.61
C ALA A 117 -11.94 -5.96 3.33
N ALA A 118 -12.96 -6.40 2.61
CA ALA A 118 -14.07 -7.18 3.18
C ALA A 118 -13.59 -8.59 3.61
N ALA A 119 -12.84 -9.28 2.76
CA ALA A 119 -12.29 -10.60 3.07
C ALA A 119 -11.36 -10.58 4.28
N VAL A 120 -10.42 -9.62 4.35
CA VAL A 120 -9.50 -9.46 5.48
C VAL A 120 -10.27 -9.21 6.78
N ARG A 121 -11.27 -8.31 6.78
CA ARG A 121 -12.11 -8.07 7.96
C ARG A 121 -12.88 -9.32 8.39
N GLY A 122 -13.36 -10.10 7.42
CA GLY A 122 -14.01 -11.39 7.67
C GLY A 122 -13.09 -12.38 8.37
N GLU A 123 -11.83 -12.50 7.93
CA GLU A 123 -10.82 -13.35 8.58
C GLU A 123 -10.50 -12.88 10.00
N LEU A 124 -10.31 -11.57 10.21
CA LEU A 124 -10.00 -11.01 11.52
C LEU A 124 -11.15 -11.11 12.53
N ALA A 125 -12.40 -11.21 12.05
CA ALA A 125 -13.57 -11.38 12.91
C ALA A 125 -13.79 -12.83 13.36
N LYS A 126 -13.07 -13.81 12.80
CA LYS A 126 -13.20 -15.22 13.20
C LYS A 126 -12.67 -15.40 14.63
N PRO A 127 -13.38 -16.15 15.50
CA PRO A 127 -12.88 -16.45 16.82
C PRO A 127 -11.57 -17.23 16.71
N VAL A 128 -10.59 -16.85 17.53
CA VAL A 128 -9.34 -17.61 17.69
C VAL A 128 -9.71 -18.95 18.34
N ALA A 129 -9.46 -20.04 17.62
CA ALA A 129 -9.69 -21.41 18.09
C ALA A 129 -8.69 -21.82 19.17
#